data_AF-A0A833MAU7-F1
#
_entry.id   AF-A0A833MAU7-F1
#
_cell.length_a   1.000
_cell.length_b   1.000
_cell.length_c   1.000
_cell.angle_alpha   90.00
_cell.angle_beta   90.00
_cell.angle_gamma   90.00
#
_symmetry.space_group_name_H-M   'P 1'
#
loop_
_entity.id
_entity.type
_entity.pdbx_description
1 polymer ?
#
loop_
_entity_poly.entity_id
_entity_poly.type
_entity_poly.pdbx_seq_one_letter_code
_entity_poly.pdbx_strand_id
1 'polypeptide(L)'
;MTPVDLVARAAAGTAPLGAASPVAIPLALAVATLVSEDLTCVAAGLLVAQGQLSFRLAAFACFAGIFVGDLLLVAAGRWLGRPALARRPLSWLVSAAAVARGERWFA
;
A
#
# COMPACT_ATOMS: atom_id res chain seq x y z
N MET A 1 -1.86 29.29 -4.43
CA MET A 1 -1.38 27.98 -4.92
C MET A 1 -1.52 27.02 -3.76
N THR A 2 -2.54 26.16 -3.79
CA THR A 2 -2.90 25.34 -2.64
C THR A 2 -2.02 24.08 -2.60
N PRO A 3 -1.76 23.49 -1.42
CA PRO A 3 -1.03 22.23 -1.31
C PRO A 3 -1.69 21.10 -2.14
N VAL A 4 -2.99 21.21 -2.42
CA VAL A 4 -3.75 20.32 -3.32
C VAL A 4 -3.27 20.41 -4.77
N ASP A 5 -2.92 21.61 -5.25
CA ASP A 5 -2.40 21.82 -6.61
C ASP A 5 -1.01 21.17 -6.80
N LEU A 6 -0.22 21.08 -5.74
CA LEU A 6 1.13 20.50 -5.78
C LEU A 6 1.07 18.96 -5.84
N VAL A 7 0.16 18.35 -5.07
CA VAL A 7 -0.14 16.91 -5.13
C VAL A 7 -0.79 16.56 -6.48
N ALA A 8 -1.71 17.39 -6.98
CA ALA A 8 -2.30 17.22 -8.30
C ALA A 8 -1.26 17.30 -9.43
N ARG A 9 -0.24 18.17 -9.32
CA ARG A 9 0.87 18.23 -10.28
C ARG A 9 1.87 17.09 -10.15
N ALA A 10 2.12 16.58 -8.94
CA ALA A 10 2.93 15.38 -8.74
C ALA A 10 2.23 14.13 -9.32
N ALA A 11 0.90 14.04 -9.18
CA ALA A 11 0.09 12.99 -9.81
C ALA A 11 -0.05 13.18 -11.33
N ALA A 12 -0.14 14.43 -11.81
CA ALA A 12 -0.23 14.77 -13.24
C ALA A 12 1.12 14.79 -13.97
N GLY A 13 2.23 14.53 -13.27
CA GLY A 13 3.58 14.48 -13.85
C GLY A 13 3.82 13.29 -14.80
N THR A 14 2.91 12.31 -14.85
CA THR A 14 3.01 11.15 -15.73
C THR A 14 2.01 11.24 -16.88
N ALA A 15 2.37 11.98 -17.93
CA ALA A 15 1.84 11.87 -19.31
C ALA A 15 0.31 12.03 -19.50
N PRO A 16 -0.18 12.41 -20.70
CA PRO A 16 -1.62 12.50 -20.93
C PRO A 16 -2.25 11.11 -20.81
N LEU A 17 -3.08 10.91 -19.77
CA LEU A 17 -3.89 9.72 -19.47
C LEU A 17 -5.00 9.47 -20.52
N GLY A 18 -4.80 9.84 -21.79
CA GLY A 18 -5.80 9.78 -22.86
C GLY A 18 -6.08 8.39 -23.41
N ALA A 19 -5.43 7.33 -22.90
CA ALA A 19 -5.58 5.95 -23.38
C ALA A 19 -5.40 4.87 -22.30
N ALA A 20 -5.47 5.22 -21.01
CA ALA A 20 -5.37 4.23 -19.94
C ALA A 20 -6.73 3.52 -19.76
N SER A 21 -6.74 2.18 -19.79
CA SER A 21 -7.95 1.40 -19.56
C SER A 21 -8.56 1.74 -18.19
N PRO A 22 -9.89 1.65 -18.01
CA PRO A 22 -10.55 1.98 -16.74
C PRO A 22 -10.08 1.14 -15.54
N VAL A 23 -9.24 0.13 -15.78
CA VAL A 23 -8.67 -0.79 -14.79
C VAL A 23 -7.25 -0.39 -14.37
N ALA A 24 -6.54 0.39 -15.18
CA ALA A 24 -5.14 0.72 -14.93
C ALA A 24 -4.94 1.52 -13.64
N ILE A 25 -5.81 2.51 -13.38
CA ILE A 25 -5.74 3.35 -12.17
C ILE A 25 -6.08 2.55 -10.90
N PRO A 26 -7.19 1.77 -10.84
CA PRO A 26 -7.47 0.88 -9.72
C PRO A 26 -6.35 -0.12 -9.42
N LEU A 27 -5.73 -0.68 -10.45
CA LEU A 27 -4.64 -1.64 -10.30
C LEU A 27 -3.37 -0.97 -9.75
N ALA A 28 -3.04 0.23 -10.24
CA ALA A 28 -1.92 1.00 -9.72
C ALA A 28 -2.10 1.37 -8.25
N LEU A 29 -3.32 1.72 -7.82
CA LEU A 29 -3.64 1.95 -6.42
C LEU A 29 -3.48 0.66 -5.58
N ALA A 30 -4.00 -0.48 -6.05
CA ALA A 30 -3.84 -1.76 -5.34
C ALA A 30 -2.38 -2.21 -5.21
N VAL A 31 -1.50 -1.83 -6.14
CA VAL A 31 -0.05 -2.08 -6.02
C VAL A 31 0.61 -1.05 -5.11
N ALA A 32 0.18 0.21 -5.14
CA ALA A 32 0.74 1.27 -4.30
C ALA A 32 0.47 1.06 -2.79
N THR A 33 -0.63 0.38 -2.42
CA THR A 33 -0.88 -0.01 -1.01
C THR A 33 0.20 -0.93 -0.44
N LEU A 34 0.94 -1.66 -1.28
CA LEU A 34 2.06 -2.51 -0.82
C LEU A 34 3.28 -1.69 -0.36
N VAL A 35 3.37 -0.41 -0.73
CA VAL A 35 4.47 0.49 -0.36
C VAL A 35 4.03 1.47 0.73
N SER A 36 2.84 2.07 0.59
CA SER A 36 2.28 3.00 1.57
C SER A 36 0.76 2.96 1.52
N GLU A 37 0.18 2.09 2.34
CA GLU A 37 -1.27 1.90 2.52
C GLU A 37 -2.00 3.24 2.77
N ASP A 38 -1.60 3.97 3.81
CA ASP A 38 -2.28 5.20 4.24
C ASP A 38 -2.27 6.28 3.15
N LEU A 39 -1.11 6.50 2.52
CA LEU A 39 -0.96 7.50 1.47
C LEU A 39 -1.80 7.16 0.24
N THR A 40 -1.89 5.88 -0.09
CA THR A 40 -2.69 5.38 -1.21
C THR A 40 -4.18 5.57 -0.97
N CYS A 41 -4.66 5.31 0.25
CA CYS A 41 -6.06 5.55 0.61
C CYS A 41 -6.42 7.04 0.53
N VAL A 42 -5.54 7.93 1.00
CA VAL A 42 -5.73 9.39 0.89
C VAL A 42 -5.76 9.84 -0.57
N ALA A 43 -4.85 9.34 -1.40
CA ALA A 43 -4.82 9.66 -2.83
C ALA A 43 -6.07 9.16 -3.58
N ALA A 44 -6.55 7.95 -3.27
CA ALA A 44 -7.78 7.41 -3.81
C ALA A 44 -9.00 8.27 -3.42
N GLY A 45 -9.07 8.70 -2.15
CA GLY A 45 -10.10 9.62 -1.68
C GLY A 45 -10.09 10.96 -2.40
N LEU A 46 -8.91 11.51 -2.71
CA LEU A 46 -8.78 12.74 -3.47
C LEU A 46 -9.29 12.58 -4.92
N LEU A 47 -8.98 11.46 -5.58
CA LEU A 47 -9.48 11.16 -6.93
C LEU A 47 -11.00 11.00 -6.96
N VAL A 48 -11.59 10.43 -5.91
CA VAL A 48 -13.06 10.34 -5.76
C VAL A 48 -13.67 11.72 -5.56
N ALA A 49 -13.08 12.57 -4.71
CA ALA A 49 -13.57 13.92 -4.46
C ALA A 49 -13.53 14.81 -5.71
N GLN A 50 -12.58 14.54 -6.63
CA GLN A 50 -12.46 15.20 -7.93
C GLN A 50 -13.39 14.62 -9.00
N GLY A 51 -14.17 13.58 -8.69
CA GLY A 51 -15.05 12.90 -9.65
C GLY A 51 -14.33 12.05 -10.70
N GLN A 52 -13.03 11.83 -10.54
CA GLN A 52 -12.19 11.09 -11.49
C GLN A 52 -12.29 9.57 -11.29
N LEU A 53 -12.71 9.12 -10.11
CA LEU A 53 -12.88 7.70 -9.78
C LEU A 53 -14.17 7.51 -8.97
N SER A 54 -14.91 6.43 -9.24
CA SER A 54 -16.10 6.13 -8.44
C SER A 54 -15.72 5.67 -7.03
N PHE A 55 -16.43 6.16 -6.00
CA PHE A 55 -16.16 5.80 -4.60
C PHE A 55 -16.13 4.27 -4.38
N ARG A 56 -17.10 3.55 -4.95
CA ARG A 56 -17.20 2.10 -4.81
C ARG A 56 -15.99 1.38 -5.38
N LEU A 57 -15.52 1.79 -6.55
CA LEU A 57 -14.35 1.20 -7.19
C LEU A 57 -13.06 1.53 -6.43
N ALA A 58 -12.91 2.79 -5.99
CA ALA A 58 -11.78 3.23 -5.19
C ALA A 58 -11.68 2.47 -3.86
N ALA A 59 -12.79 2.40 -3.13
CA ALA A 59 -12.87 1.71 -1.84
C ALA A 59 -12.57 0.21 -1.99
N PHE A 60 -13.13 -0.44 -3.02
CA PHE A 60 -12.86 -1.86 -3.28
C PHE A 60 -11.40 -2.11 -3.66
N ALA A 61 -10.80 -1.25 -4.48
CA ALA A 61 -9.39 -1.38 -4.87
C ALA A 61 -8.45 -1.22 -3.66
N CYS A 62 -8.68 -0.21 -2.80
CA CYS A 62 -7.91 -0.04 -1.56
C CYS A 62 -8.10 -1.24 -0.62
N PHE A 63 -9.33 -1.67 -0.39
CA PHE A 63 -9.63 -2.82 0.46
C PHE A 63 -8.93 -4.10 -0.02
N ALA A 64 -9.05 -4.41 -1.33
CA ALA A 64 -8.42 -5.59 -1.90
C ALA A 64 -6.89 -5.52 -1.81
N GLY A 65 -6.31 -4.35 -2.06
CA GLY A 65 -4.87 -4.12 -1.95
C GLY A 65 -4.33 -4.35 -0.54
N ILE A 66 -5.00 -3.78 0.48
CA ILE A 66 -4.64 -3.94 1.90
C ILE A 66 -4.80 -5.40 2.32
N PHE A 67 -5.98 -5.98 2.07
CA PHE A 67 -6.28 -7.34 2.52
C PHE A 67 -5.30 -8.37 1.93
N VAL A 68 -5.01 -8.28 0.64
CA VAL A 68 -4.02 -9.16 -0.01
C VAL A 68 -2.61 -8.87 0.48
N GLY A 69 -2.26 -7.59 0.65
CA GLY A 69 -0.96 -7.17 1.18
C GLY A 69 -0.68 -7.74 2.58
N ASP A 70 -1.64 -7.65 3.49
CA ASP A 70 -1.55 -8.18 4.85
C ASP A 70 -1.42 -9.70 4.85
N LEU A 71 -2.20 -10.40 4.01
CA LEU A 71 -2.07 -11.85 3.85
C LEU A 71 -0.67 -12.24 3.37
N LEU A 72 -0.10 -11.48 2.44
CA LEU A 72 1.26 -11.70 1.94
C LEU A 72 2.31 -11.44 3.02
N LEU A 73 2.15 -10.40 3.85
CA LEU A 73 3.03 -10.13 4.98
C LEU A 73 2.99 -11.26 6.01
N VAL A 74 1.79 -11.77 6.33
CA VAL A 74 1.63 -12.93 7.24
C VAL A 74 2.26 -14.18 6.63
N ALA A 75 2.02 -14.46 5.34
CA ALA A 75 2.62 -15.60 4.65
C ALA A 75 4.15 -15.50 4.61
N ALA A 76 4.69 -14.31 4.32
CA ALA A 76 6.12 -14.03 4.35
C ALA A 76 6.70 -14.22 5.77
N GLY A 77 6.01 -13.76 6.81
CA GLY A 77 6.40 -14.01 8.20
C GLY A 77 6.44 -15.50 8.56
N ARG A 78 5.45 -16.28 8.09
CA ARG A 78 5.37 -17.74 8.34
C ARG A 78 6.44 -18.54 7.59
N TRP A 79 6.75 -18.19 6.35
CA TRP A 79 7.67 -18.97 5.50
C TRP A 79 9.11 -18.47 5.54
N LEU A 80 9.32 -17.15 5.63
CA LEU A 80 10.65 -16.55 5.63
C LEU A 80 11.08 -16.03 7.01
N GLY A 81 10.20 -15.89 8.00
CA GLY A 81 10.49 -15.16 9.24
C GLY A 81 11.75 -15.62 10.00
N ARG A 82 11.85 -16.93 10.31
CA ARG A 82 13.00 -17.47 11.07
C ARG A 82 14.33 -17.39 10.32
N PRO A 83 14.45 -17.81 9.04
CA PRO A 83 15.69 -17.67 8.29
C PRO A 83 16.01 -16.22 7.87
N ALA A 84 15.01 -15.35 7.70
CA ALA A 84 15.21 -13.94 7.34
C ALA A 84 15.68 -13.07 8.52
N LEU A 85 15.27 -13.39 9.75
CA LEU A 85 15.78 -12.73 10.97
C LEU A 85 17.29 -12.91 11.17
N ALA A 86 17.88 -13.96 10.60
CA ALA A 86 19.33 -14.19 10.62
C ALA A 86 20.09 -13.45 9.51
N ARG A 87 19.38 -12.85 8.53
CA ARG A 87 19.99 -12.14 7.40
C ARG A 87 19.91 -10.62 7.58
N ARG A 88 20.99 -9.91 7.22
CA ARG A 88 21.01 -8.45 7.14
C ARG A 88 20.18 -7.99 5.92
N PRO A 89 19.43 -6.87 5.98
CA PRO A 89 19.36 -5.86 7.05
C PRO A 89 18.26 -6.12 8.10
N LEU A 90 17.43 -7.17 7.95
CA LEU A 90 16.33 -7.43 8.89
C LEU A 90 16.83 -7.64 10.32
N SER A 91 17.98 -8.31 10.49
CA SER A 91 18.62 -8.49 11.80
C SER A 91 19.07 -7.18 12.48
N TRP A 92 19.16 -6.06 11.74
CA TRP A 92 19.47 -4.73 12.29
C TRP A 92 18.23 -3.99 12.77
N LEU A 93 17.11 -4.19 12.08
CA LEU A 93 15.84 -3.51 12.37
C LEU A 93 15.00 -4.26 13.42
N VAL A 94 15.05 -5.61 13.42
CA VAL A 94 14.21 -6.44 14.27
C VAL A 94 15.04 -7.52 14.96
N SER A 95 15.06 -7.48 16.30
CA SER A 95 15.73 -8.51 17.10
C SER A 95 14.81 -9.71 17.36
N ALA A 96 15.38 -10.92 17.44
CA ALA A 96 14.64 -12.13 17.78
C ALA A 96 13.89 -12.02 19.11
N ALA A 97 14.43 -11.26 20.08
CA ALA A 97 13.78 -10.98 21.35
C ALA A 97 12.52 -10.10 21.19
N ALA A 98 12.48 -9.18 20.23
CA ALA A 98 11.29 -8.39 19.92
C ALA A 98 10.19 -9.25 19.29
N VAL A 99 10.56 -10.16 18.40
CA VAL A 99 9.62 -11.13 17.79
C VAL A 99 9.03 -12.05 18.87
N ALA A 100 9.86 -12.61 19.75
CA ALA A 100 9.39 -13.47 20.85
C ALA A 100 8.48 -12.74 21.85
N ARG A 101 8.66 -11.42 22.06
CA ARG A 101 7.71 -10.61 22.85
C ARG A 101 6.38 -10.45 22.11
N GLY A 102 6.42 -10.23 20.80
CA GLY A 102 5.22 -10.15 19.97
C GLY A 102 4.44 -11.45 19.95
N GLU A 103 5.11 -12.59 19.76
CA GLU A 103 4.47 -13.93 19.79
C GLU A 103 3.73 -14.19 21.11
N ARG A 104 4.30 -13.75 22.25
CA ARG A 104 3.63 -13.86 23.57
C ARG A 104 2.36 -13.02 23.71
N TRP A 105 2.19 -11.97 22.92
CA TRP A 105 0.98 -11.14 22.96
C TRP A 105 -0.17 -11.76 22.15
N PHE A 106 0.15 -12.61 21.18
CA PHE A 106 -0.81 -13.33 20.34
C PHE A 106 -1.11 -14.77 20.82
N ALA A 107 -0.45 -15.22 21.90
CA ALA A 107 -0.64 -16.52 22.54
C ALA A 107 -1.49 -16.39 23.80
#